data_AF-R0HS77-F1
#
_entry.id   AF-R0HS77-F1
#
_cell.length_a   1.000
_cell.length_b   1.000
_cell.length_c   1.000
_cell.angle_alpha   90.00
_cell.angle_beta   90.00
_cell.angle_gamma   90.00
#
_symmetry.space_group_name_H-M   'P 1'
#
loop_
_entity.id
_entity.type
_entity.pdbx_description
1 polymer ?
#
loop_
_entity_poly.entity_id
_entity_poly.type
_entity_poly.pdbx_seq_one_letter_code
_entity_poly.pdbx_strand_id
1 'polypeptide(L)'
;MAMATKSVSTLVIFLVLALAINVYAEMPKTEASKAACLREYVDASPFFCMDRIYPSLCYYKCRSDEGAKGGKCDDLTCYCDFCSKEPNFEQFLRTVV
;
A
#
# COMPACT_ATOMS: atom_id res chain seq x y z
N MET A 1 20.79 -47.49 34.06
CA MET A 1 21.64 -46.55 33.29
C MET A 1 20.76 -45.37 32.93
N ALA A 2 20.97 -44.20 33.53
CA ALA A 2 20.14 -43.02 33.30
C ALA A 2 20.66 -42.27 32.08
N MET A 3 19.92 -42.29 30.97
CA MET A 3 20.17 -41.39 29.85
C MET A 3 19.69 -40.00 30.27
N ALA A 4 20.63 -39.14 30.61
CA ALA A 4 20.42 -37.71 30.67
C ALA A 4 20.20 -37.21 29.24
N THR A 5 18.95 -37.21 28.77
CA THR A 5 18.58 -36.47 27.58
C THR A 5 18.78 -35.00 27.89
N LYS A 6 19.80 -34.42 27.26
CA LYS A 6 20.09 -32.98 27.26
C LYS A 6 18.77 -32.24 27.11
N SER A 7 18.36 -31.57 28.18
CA SER A 7 17.29 -30.58 28.13
C SER A 7 17.79 -29.46 27.23
N VAL A 8 17.57 -29.61 25.93
CA VAL A 8 17.66 -28.50 24.98
C VAL A 8 16.53 -27.58 25.41
N SER A 9 16.92 -26.65 26.27
CA SER A 9 16.06 -25.70 26.96
C SER A 9 14.99 -25.21 26.00
N THR A 10 13.74 -25.56 26.28
CA THR A 10 12.57 -25.21 25.47
C THR A 10 12.55 -23.72 25.13
N LEU A 11 13.11 -22.89 26.01
CA LEU A 11 13.34 -21.46 25.82
C LEU A 11 14.13 -21.13 24.54
N VAL A 12 15.16 -21.91 24.20
CA VAL A 12 15.96 -21.72 22.98
C VAL A 12 15.11 -21.98 21.73
N ILE A 13 14.24 -22.98 21.78
CA ILE A 13 13.31 -23.30 20.68
C ILE A 13 12.29 -22.17 20.51
N PHE A 14 11.71 -21.67 21.61
CA PHE A 14 10.81 -20.52 21.58
C PHE A 14 11.48 -19.25 21.06
N LEU A 15 12.74 -19.00 21.42
CA LEU A 15 13.50 -17.85 20.93
C LEU A 15 13.77 -17.94 19.43
N VAL A 16 14.13 -19.12 18.91
CA VAL A 16 14.33 -19.31 17.47
C VAL A 16 13.03 -19.14 16.69
N LEU A 17 11.90 -19.64 17.20
CA LEU A 17 10.58 -19.45 16.60
C LEU A 17 10.15 -17.97 16.61
N ALA A 18 10.38 -17.26 17.72
CA ALA A 18 10.07 -15.84 17.82
C ALA A 18 10.92 -14.99 16.86
N LEU A 19 12.22 -15.29 16.74
CA LEU A 19 13.10 -14.64 15.77
C LEU A 19 12.67 -14.92 14.32
N ALA A 20 12.28 -16.16 14.00
CA ALA A 20 11.77 -16.50 12.68
C ALA A 20 10.49 -15.72 12.35
N ILE A 21 9.51 -15.68 13.26
CA ILE A 21 8.25 -14.92 13.05
C ILE A 21 8.54 -13.43 12.90
N ASN A 22 9.43 -12.86 13.71
CA ASN A 22 9.82 -11.47 13.56
C ASN A 22 10.45 -11.22 12.19
N VAL A 23 11.41 -12.03 11.75
CA VAL A 23 12.05 -11.92 10.42
C VAL A 23 11.03 -11.99 9.27
N TYR A 24 9.99 -12.82 9.35
CA TYR A 24 8.90 -12.84 8.36
C TYR A 24 7.92 -11.67 8.50
N ALA A 25 7.82 -11.07 9.68
CA ALA A 25 7.03 -9.86 9.92
C ALA A 25 7.77 -8.58 9.50
N GLU A 26 9.07 -8.65 9.18
CA GLU A 26 9.88 -7.55 8.62
C GLU A 26 9.60 -7.29 7.12
N MET A 27 8.36 -7.42 6.69
CA MET A 27 7.87 -6.41 5.76
C MET A 27 7.18 -5.36 6.59
N PRO A 28 7.94 -4.40 7.16
CA PRO A 28 7.32 -3.24 7.74
C PRO A 28 6.57 -2.59 6.59
N LYS A 29 5.23 -2.64 6.63
CA LYS A 29 4.34 -1.75 5.87
C LYS A 29 4.49 -0.33 6.42
N THR A 30 5.72 0.12 6.61
CA THR A 30 6.10 1.48 6.96
C THR A 30 6.03 2.30 5.69
N GLU A 31 5.60 3.55 5.84
CA GLU A 31 5.45 4.64 4.86
C GLU A 31 6.28 4.56 3.55
N ALA A 32 7.49 4.00 3.57
CA ALA A 32 8.28 3.65 2.38
C ALA A 32 7.54 2.73 1.37
N SER A 33 6.73 1.77 1.85
CA SER A 33 5.90 0.93 0.97
C SER A 33 4.72 1.71 0.39
N LYS A 34 4.24 2.75 1.08
CA LYS A 34 3.17 3.64 0.61
C LYS A 34 3.68 4.57 -0.49
N ALA A 35 4.90 5.09 -0.33
CA ALA A 35 5.63 5.82 -1.38
C ALA A 35 5.97 4.92 -2.59
N ALA A 36 6.20 3.63 -2.37
CA ALA A 36 6.36 2.67 -3.47
C ALA A 36 5.05 2.45 -4.26
N CYS A 37 3.91 2.51 -3.58
CA CYS A 37 2.58 2.27 -4.16
C CYS A 37 1.95 3.50 -4.81
N LEU A 38 2.09 4.67 -4.19
CA LEU A 38 1.49 5.93 -4.63
C LEU A 38 2.58 6.84 -5.18
N ARG A 39 2.45 7.17 -6.47
CA ARG A 39 3.37 8.09 -7.15
C ARG A 39 2.60 9.26 -7.72
N GLU A 40 3.16 10.45 -7.60
CA GLU A 40 2.59 11.64 -8.23
C GLU A 40 2.64 11.51 -9.75
N TYR A 41 1.55 11.87 -10.41
CA TYR A 41 1.50 11.98 -11.86
C TYR A 41 1.89 13.40 -12.25
N VAL A 42 3.19 13.59 -12.52
CA VAL A 42 3.81 14.91 -12.75
C VAL A 42 3.19 15.68 -13.92
N ASP A 43 2.74 14.99 -14.96
CA ASP A 43 2.11 15.59 -16.15
C ASP A 43 0.57 15.64 -16.07
N ALA A 44 -0.02 15.34 -14.91
CA ALA A 44 -1.46 15.37 -14.74
C ALA A 44 -2.00 16.80 -14.77
N SER A 45 -3.04 17.00 -15.57
CA SER A 45 -3.80 18.24 -15.53
C SER A 45 -4.62 18.32 -14.23
N PRO A 46 -4.69 19.48 -13.55
CA PRO A 46 -5.56 19.69 -12.38
C PRO A 46 -7.02 19.31 -12.64
N PHE A 47 -7.47 19.44 -13.90
CA PHE A 47 -8.80 19.05 -14.34
C PHE A 47 -9.11 17.57 -14.06
N PHE A 48 -8.11 16.70 -13.98
CA PHE A 48 -8.30 15.28 -13.70
C PHE A 48 -8.91 15.01 -12.32
N CYS A 49 -8.78 15.98 -11.41
CA CYS A 49 -9.27 15.93 -10.04
C CYS A 49 -10.46 16.84 -9.76
N MET A 50 -10.75 17.80 -10.66
CA MET A 50 -11.89 18.71 -10.53
C MET A 50 -13.18 18.18 -11.15
N ASP A 51 -13.05 17.21 -12.07
CA ASP A 51 -14.21 16.72 -12.81
C ASP A 51 -15.12 15.84 -11.94
N ARG A 52 -16.44 16.02 -12.06
CA ARG A 52 -17.45 15.31 -11.22
C ARG A 52 -17.81 13.96 -11.81
N ILE A 53 -16.79 13.17 -12.18
CA ILE A 53 -16.92 11.85 -12.80
C ILE A 53 -16.41 10.80 -11.81
N TYR A 54 -17.12 9.67 -11.69
CA TYR A 54 -16.73 8.56 -10.81
C TYR A 54 -16.45 7.27 -11.58
N PRO A 55 -15.29 6.62 -11.38
CA PRO A 55 -14.07 7.17 -10.76
C PRO A 55 -13.54 8.41 -11.51
N SER A 56 -12.67 9.19 -10.88
CA SER A 56 -12.15 10.43 -11.48
C SER A 56 -11.36 10.18 -12.76
N LEU A 57 -11.17 11.22 -13.58
CA LEU A 57 -10.29 11.14 -14.74
C LEU A 57 -8.86 10.72 -14.36
N CYS A 58 -8.36 11.17 -13.20
CA CYS A 58 -7.08 10.72 -12.63
C CYS A 58 -7.01 9.18 -12.50
N TYR A 59 -8.09 8.53 -12.04
CA TYR A 59 -8.14 7.07 -11.93
C TYR A 59 -7.97 6.38 -13.29
N TYR A 60 -8.66 6.85 -14.32
CA TYR A 60 -8.57 6.26 -15.66
C TYR A 60 -7.22 6.53 -16.32
N LYS A 61 -6.71 7.76 -16.15
CA LYS A 61 -5.45 8.19 -16.73
C LYS A 61 -4.24 7.47 -16.13
N CYS A 62 -4.20 7.30 -14.82
CA CYS A 62 -3.17 6.49 -14.17
C CYS A 62 -3.15 5.03 -14.67
N ARG A 63 -4.31 4.44 -15.02
CA ARG A 63 -4.36 3.08 -15.58
C ARG A 63 -3.89 3.01 -17.03
N SER A 64 -4.24 4.02 -17.83
CA SER A 64 -3.94 4.08 -19.26
C SER A 64 -2.50 4.48 -19.53
N ASP A 65 -2.03 5.54 -18.87
CA ASP A 65 -0.81 6.24 -19.24
C ASP A 65 0.38 5.74 -18.38
N GLU A 66 0.15 5.47 -17.09
CA GLU A 66 1.19 5.05 -16.14
C GLU A 66 1.17 3.54 -15.81
N GLY A 67 0.19 2.79 -16.31
CA GLY A 67 0.04 1.35 -16.03
C GLY A 67 -0.28 1.02 -14.56
N ALA A 68 -0.76 2.00 -13.80
CA ALA A 68 -1.18 1.80 -12.42
C ALA A 68 -2.48 0.99 -12.33
N LYS A 69 -2.86 0.57 -11.12
CA LYS A 69 -4.13 -0.14 -10.88
C LYS A 69 -5.30 0.83 -10.69
N GLY A 70 -5.00 2.05 -10.27
CA GLY A 70 -5.96 3.14 -10.12
C GLY A 70 -5.25 4.47 -9.90
N GLY A 71 -6.02 5.46 -9.50
CA GLY A 71 -5.53 6.78 -9.14
C GLY A 71 -6.45 7.43 -8.11
N LYS A 72 -5.88 8.31 -7.31
CA LYS A 72 -6.59 9.14 -6.34
C LYS A 72 -6.10 10.57 -6.48
N CYS A 73 -6.93 11.51 -6.08
CA CYS A 73 -6.53 12.89 -6.03
C CYS A 73 -6.01 13.23 -4.62
N ASP A 74 -5.34 14.36 -4.48
CA ASP A 74 -5.18 15.09 -3.22
C ASP A 74 -5.23 16.56 -3.63
N ASP A 75 -6.32 17.23 -3.28
CA ASP A 75 -6.72 18.51 -3.89
C ASP A 75 -6.71 18.46 -5.44
N LEU A 76 -5.76 19.14 -6.07
CA LEU A 76 -5.59 19.21 -7.53
C LEU A 76 -4.49 18.28 -8.05
N THR A 77 -3.79 17.58 -7.17
CA THR A 77 -2.69 16.69 -7.51
C THR A 77 -3.21 15.28 -7.72
N CYS A 78 -2.82 14.65 -8.84
CA CYS A 78 -3.17 13.27 -9.14
C CYS A 78 -2.04 12.33 -8.68
N TYR A 79 -2.40 11.28 -7.95
CA TYR A 79 -1.48 10.21 -7.54
C TYR A 79 -1.95 8.87 -8.10
N CYS A 80 -1.05 8.18 -8.79
CA CYS A 80 -1.30 6.84 -9.31
C CYS A 80 -1.01 5.77 -8.26
N ASP A 81 -1.95 4.86 -8.07
CA ASP A 81 -1.86 3.74 -7.13
C ASP A 81 -1.56 2.44 -7.89
N PHE A 82 -0.35 1.91 -7.70
CA PHE A 82 0.10 0.66 -8.30
C PHE A 82 -0.28 -0.58 -7.49
N CYS A 83 -0.77 -0.39 -6.26
CA CYS A 83 -1.03 -1.45 -5.31
C CYS A 83 -2.52 -1.78 -5.21
N SER A 84 -3.41 -0.78 -5.26
CA SER A 84 -4.86 -0.95 -5.18
C SER A 84 -5.61 -0.56 -6.45
N LYS A 85 -6.69 -1.30 -6.73
CA LYS A 85 -7.67 -1.01 -7.79
C LYS A 85 -8.94 -0.35 -7.24
N GLU A 86 -9.05 -0.17 -5.93
CA GLU A 86 -10.27 0.38 -5.34
C GLU A 86 -10.32 1.89 -5.57
N PRO A 87 -11.35 2.39 -6.29
CA PRO A 87 -11.55 3.83 -6.44
C PRO A 87 -11.92 4.45 -5.09
N ASN A 88 -11.38 5.65 -4.82
CA ASN A 88 -11.58 6.33 -3.55
C ASN A 88 -12.94 7.04 -3.50
N PHE A 89 -13.98 6.31 -3.06
CA PHE A 89 -15.36 6.82 -3.01
C PHE A 89 -15.52 8.01 -2.05
N GLU A 90 -14.85 7.98 -0.90
CA GLU A 90 -14.83 9.09 0.08
C GLU A 90 -14.31 10.38 -0.54
N GLN A 91 -13.32 10.27 -1.42
CA GLN A 91 -12.80 11.42 -2.14
C GLN A 91 -13.81 11.99 -3.13
N PHE A 92 -14.53 11.14 -3.86
CA PHE A 92 -15.57 11.60 -4.77
C PHE A 92 -16.70 12.35 -4.04
N LEU A 93 -17.09 11.89 -2.85
CA LEU A 93 -18.09 12.58 -2.03
C LEU A 93 -17.65 14.00 -1.66
N ARG A 94 -16.36 14.23 -1.36
CA ARG A 94 -15.82 15.56 -1.07
C ARG A 94 -15.87 16.53 -2.25
N THR A 95 -15.89 16.03 -3.48
CA THR A 95 -15.98 16.86 -4.69
C THR A 95 -17.42 17.23 -5.06
N VAL A 96 -18.41 16.54 -4.47
CA VAL A 96 -19.84 16.67 -4.83
C VAL A 96 -20.67 17.35 -3.74
N VAL A 97 -20.25 17.26 -2.47
CA VAL A 97 -20.92 17.88 -1.30
C VAL A 97 -20.36 19.28 -1.01
#